data_AF-A0A7X9KI25-F1
#
_entry.id   AF-A0A7X9KI25-F1
#
_cell.length_a   1.000
_cell.length_b   1.000
_cell.length_c   1.000
_cell.angle_alpha   90.00
_cell.angle_beta   90.00
_cell.angle_gamma   90.00
#
_symmetry.space_group_name_H-M   'P 1'
#
loop_
_entity.id
_entity.type
_entity.pdbx_description
1 polymer ?
#
loop_
_entity_poly.entity_id
_entity_poly.type
_entity_poly.pdbx_seq_one_letter_code
_entity_poly.pdbx_strand_id
1 'polypeptide(L)'
;KSRDERLAGKAFSGAAIELALANYPGFFATGGPSEAQSYGVYWPALVAATDVQEVVVLPDATRQPVPRPGVGGTHDGLAPTQFEPTPSAPSIVAAGPQPGEPLGAHFAARSGDKGGNANVGIWARDAAGYAWLHEHLTAAAVQRLLPEAAGLEVRRYELPNITALNFVIVGLLGEGVASSTAFDAQAKGLGEYLRSRVWQ
;
A
#
# COMPACT_ATOMS: atom_id res chain seq x y z
N LYS A 1 8.68 8.92 -16.62
CA LYS A 1 8.85 10.25 -15.96
C LYS A 1 10.05 10.94 -16.59
N SER A 2 9.94 12.22 -16.96
CA SER A 2 11.03 12.99 -17.57
C SER A 2 11.31 14.25 -16.74
N ARG A 3 12.58 14.68 -16.70
CA ARG A 3 12.96 16.01 -16.19
C ARG A 3 12.86 17.11 -17.26
N ASP A 4 12.69 16.71 -18.52
CA ASP A 4 12.41 17.59 -19.65
C ASP A 4 10.92 17.53 -19.98
N GLU A 5 10.21 18.63 -19.72
CA GLU A 5 8.78 18.79 -20.00
C GLU A 5 8.44 18.68 -21.50
N ARG A 6 9.39 19.02 -22.39
CA ARG A 6 9.18 19.01 -23.83
C ARG A 6 8.94 17.60 -24.36
N LEU A 7 9.47 16.58 -23.69
CA LEU A 7 9.31 15.18 -24.06
C LEU A 7 7.89 14.63 -23.80
N ALA A 8 7.12 15.26 -22.92
CA ALA A 8 5.74 14.85 -22.59
C ALA A 8 4.70 15.96 -22.87
N GLY A 9 5.10 17.02 -23.58
CA GLY A 9 4.22 18.13 -23.96
C GLY A 9 3.43 17.84 -25.22
N LYS A 10 2.95 18.92 -25.87
CA LYS A 10 2.06 18.87 -27.04
C LYS A 10 2.47 17.92 -28.18
N ALA A 11 3.77 17.76 -28.44
CA ALA A 11 4.24 16.87 -29.51
C ALA A 11 3.89 15.39 -29.23
N PHE A 12 4.03 14.95 -27.99
CA PHE A 12 3.68 13.60 -27.58
C PHE A 12 2.16 13.38 -27.56
N SER A 13 1.42 14.31 -26.94
CA SER A 13 -0.04 14.20 -26.85
C SER A 13 -0.72 14.35 -28.20
N GLY A 14 -0.18 15.19 -29.10
CA GLY A 14 -0.63 15.34 -30.48
C GLY A 14 -0.50 14.03 -31.26
N ALA A 15 0.66 13.38 -31.22
CA ALA A 15 0.87 12.10 -31.90
C ALA A 15 -0.09 11.00 -31.43
N ALA A 16 -0.40 10.94 -30.14
CA ALA A 16 -1.35 9.98 -29.59
C ALA A 16 -2.79 10.21 -30.09
N ILE A 17 -3.23 11.46 -30.16
CA ILE A 17 -4.56 11.83 -30.68
C ILE A 17 -4.65 11.60 -32.19
N GLU A 18 -3.62 11.98 -32.94
CA GLU A 18 -3.56 11.74 -34.40
C GLU A 18 -3.63 10.25 -34.72
N LEU A 19 -2.90 9.42 -33.98
CA LEU A 19 -2.95 7.97 -34.13
C LEU A 19 -4.34 7.40 -33.80
N ALA A 20 -4.98 7.91 -32.75
CA ALA A 20 -6.31 7.46 -32.35
C ALA A 20 -7.39 7.84 -33.38
N LEU A 21 -7.35 9.07 -33.90
CA LEU A 21 -8.25 9.57 -34.93
C LEU A 21 -8.07 8.83 -36.27
N ALA A 22 -6.88 8.30 -36.54
CA ALA A 22 -6.59 7.51 -37.73
C ALA A 22 -7.10 6.05 -37.64
N ASN A 23 -7.56 5.58 -36.48
CA ASN A 23 -7.85 4.16 -36.27
C ASN A 23 -9.31 3.78 -36.54
N TYR A 24 -10.28 4.42 -35.88
CA TYR A 24 -11.70 4.08 -36.05
C TYR A 24 -12.64 5.31 -36.04
N PRO A 25 -13.72 5.31 -36.84
CA PRO A 25 -14.70 6.39 -36.84
C PRO A 25 -15.42 6.52 -35.50
N GLY A 26 -15.63 7.77 -35.05
CA GLY A 26 -16.35 8.05 -33.80
C GLY A 26 -15.48 7.96 -32.54
N PHE A 27 -14.16 8.01 -32.66
CA PHE A 27 -13.26 8.14 -31.51
C PHE A 27 -13.63 9.35 -30.63
N PHE A 28 -13.69 9.14 -29.32
CA PHE A 28 -13.82 10.20 -28.31
C PHE A 28 -12.97 9.84 -27.10
N ALA A 29 -12.37 10.86 -26.47
CA ALA A 29 -11.57 10.72 -25.26
C ALA A 29 -12.31 11.35 -24.07
N THR A 30 -12.01 10.91 -22.85
CA THR A 30 -12.58 11.46 -21.61
C THR A 30 -12.03 12.85 -21.26
N GLY A 31 -11.02 13.33 -21.99
CA GLY A 31 -10.44 14.66 -21.89
C GLY A 31 -9.58 14.98 -23.12
N GLY A 32 -9.29 16.28 -23.32
CA GLY A 32 -8.38 16.72 -24.38
C GLY A 32 -6.91 16.49 -24.02
N PRO A 33 -6.00 16.53 -25.00
CA PRO A 33 -4.57 16.52 -24.73
C PRO A 33 -4.17 17.71 -23.85
N SER A 34 -3.37 17.45 -22.82
CA SER A 34 -2.83 18.45 -21.91
C SER A 34 -1.32 18.64 -22.10
N GLU A 35 -0.80 19.75 -21.58
CA GLU A 35 0.65 19.92 -21.41
C GLU A 35 1.19 18.99 -20.30
N ALA A 36 2.52 18.88 -20.25
CA ALA A 36 3.20 18.22 -19.15
C ALA A 36 2.88 18.93 -17.83
N GLN A 37 2.63 18.14 -16.77
CA GLN A 37 2.38 18.67 -15.44
C GLN A 37 3.51 18.29 -14.49
N SER A 38 3.88 19.23 -13.64
CA SER A 38 4.76 18.95 -12.50
C SER A 38 4.01 18.08 -11.49
N TYR A 39 4.76 17.20 -10.83
CA TYR A 39 4.22 16.35 -9.78
C TYR A 39 5.14 16.37 -8.55
N GLY A 40 4.55 16.24 -7.36
CA GLY A 40 5.30 16.21 -6.11
C GLY A 40 5.95 14.86 -5.88
N VAL A 41 7.21 14.85 -5.43
CA VAL A 41 7.88 13.65 -4.94
C VAL A 41 7.87 13.70 -3.41
N TYR A 42 7.35 12.64 -2.79
CA TYR A 42 7.35 12.53 -1.33
C TYR A 42 8.70 12.02 -0.84
N TRP A 43 9.33 12.78 0.06
CA TRP A 43 10.59 12.39 0.71
C TRP A 43 10.39 12.41 2.23
N PRO A 44 10.26 11.24 2.90
CA PRO A 44 10.18 11.20 4.35
C PRO A 44 11.53 11.55 4.97
N ALA A 45 11.52 12.37 6.01
CA ALA A 45 12.68 12.65 6.84
C ALA A 45 12.29 12.61 8.32
N LEU A 46 13.26 12.31 9.18
CA LEU A 46 13.09 12.43 10.62
C LEU A 46 13.24 13.91 11.00
N VAL A 47 12.32 14.40 11.82
CA VAL A 47 12.43 15.69 12.49
C VAL A 47 12.62 15.42 13.98
N ALA A 48 13.52 16.14 14.63
CA ALA A 48 13.72 15.97 16.06
C ALA A 48 12.41 16.29 16.79
N ALA A 49 11.97 15.38 17.66
CA ALA A 49 10.74 15.57 18.42
C ALA A 49 10.81 16.83 19.32
N THR A 50 12.02 17.30 19.64
CA THR A 50 12.27 18.56 20.35
C THR A 50 11.79 19.78 19.57
N ASP A 51 11.83 19.72 18.24
CA ASP A 51 11.52 20.83 17.34
C ASP A 51 10.02 20.93 17.04
N VAL A 52 9.24 19.92 17.42
CA VAL A 52 7.78 19.87 17.23
C VAL A 52 7.09 20.15 18.58
N GLN A 53 6.26 21.20 18.62
CA GLN A 53 5.37 21.48 19.75
C GLN A 53 3.96 21.00 19.41
N GLU A 54 3.53 19.91 20.02
CA GLU A 54 2.16 19.41 19.93
C GLU A 54 1.21 20.29 20.75
N VAL A 55 0.11 20.74 20.14
CA VAL A 55 -0.92 21.56 20.80
C VAL A 55 -2.32 21.06 20.44
N VAL A 56 -3.21 21.05 21.43
CA VAL A 56 -4.65 20.89 21.23
C VAL A 56 -5.27 22.28 21.12
N VAL A 57 -6.02 22.51 20.04
CA VAL A 57 -6.78 23.76 19.85
C VAL A 57 -8.25 23.45 20.13
N LEU A 58 -8.81 24.13 21.13
CA LEU A 58 -10.19 23.98 21.56
C LEU A 58 -11.14 24.90 20.77
N PRO A 59 -12.47 24.66 20.80
CA PRO A 59 -13.44 25.48 20.06
C PRO A 59 -13.45 26.98 20.42
N ASP A 60 -13.01 27.32 21.64
CA ASP A 60 -12.83 28.70 22.11
C ASP A 60 -11.48 29.32 21.66
N ALA A 61 -10.78 28.65 20.75
CA ALA A 61 -9.42 28.95 20.29
C ALA A 61 -8.32 28.83 21.37
N THR A 62 -8.63 28.34 22.57
CA THR A 62 -7.63 28.06 23.59
C THR A 62 -6.67 26.97 23.10
N ARG A 63 -5.37 27.22 23.28
CA ARG A 63 -4.29 26.31 22.85
C ARG A 63 -3.68 25.68 24.09
N GLN A 64 -3.80 24.38 24.23
CA GLN A 64 -3.22 23.62 25.33
C GLN A 64 -2.04 22.80 24.80
N PRO A 65 -0.81 22.99 25.33
CA PRO A 65 0.32 22.15 24.95
C PRO A 65 0.07 20.71 25.38
N VAL A 66 0.36 19.76 24.49
CA VAL A 66 0.35 18.34 24.84
C VAL A 66 1.67 18.04 25.56
N PRO A 67 1.64 17.55 26.82
CA PRO A 67 2.86 17.14 27.50
C PRO A 67 3.56 16.07 26.67
N ARG A 68 4.84 16.29 26.36
CA ARG A 68 5.63 15.27 25.68
C ARG A 68 5.70 14.03 26.59
N PRO A 69 5.51 12.82 26.03
CA PRO A 69 5.86 11.60 26.75
C PRO A 69 7.30 11.75 27.28
N GLY A 70 7.53 11.39 28.55
CA GLY A 70 8.88 11.43 29.11
C GLY A 70 9.84 10.66 28.19
N VAL A 71 11.01 11.22 27.93
CA VAL A 71 12.02 10.62 27.04
C VAL A 71 12.51 9.31 27.66
N GLY A 72 11.77 8.24 27.44
CA GLY A 72 12.12 6.89 27.86
C GLY A 72 13.17 6.33 26.92
N GLY A 73 14.43 6.68 27.16
CA GLY A 73 15.59 6.10 26.50
C GLY A 73 16.08 6.89 25.29
N THR A 74 17.40 7.08 25.22
CA THR A 74 18.10 7.44 24.00
C THR A 74 17.84 6.33 22.97
N HIS A 75 17.11 6.64 21.89
CA HIS A 75 16.98 5.76 20.72
C HIS A 75 18.29 5.73 19.88
N ASP A 76 19.45 5.82 20.54
CA ASP A 76 20.74 5.63 19.88
C ASP A 76 20.88 4.14 19.54
N GLY A 77 20.54 3.79 18.30
CA GLY A 77 20.79 2.46 17.77
C GLY A 77 19.84 1.36 18.26
N LEU A 78 18.59 1.69 18.65
CA LEU A 78 17.56 0.65 18.70
C LEU A 78 17.34 0.14 17.28
N ALA A 79 17.98 -0.99 16.97
CA ALA A 79 17.54 -1.87 15.89
C ALA A 79 16.00 -1.93 15.95
N PRO A 80 15.29 -1.89 14.82
CA PRO A 80 13.84 -1.92 14.80
C PRO A 80 13.39 -2.99 15.78
N THR A 81 12.58 -2.59 16.78
CA THR A 81 12.16 -3.44 17.89
C THR A 81 11.93 -4.82 17.34
N GLN A 82 12.79 -5.78 17.69
CA GLN A 82 12.59 -7.15 17.27
C GLN A 82 11.23 -7.50 17.87
N PHE A 83 10.21 -7.59 17.01
CA PHE A 83 8.94 -8.12 17.43
C PHE A 83 9.29 -9.48 18.04
N GLU A 84 9.07 -9.64 19.34
CA GLU A 84 9.20 -10.96 19.94
C GLU A 84 8.40 -11.91 19.06
N PRO A 85 8.97 -13.07 18.70
CA PRO A 85 8.31 -13.99 17.81
C PRO A 85 6.88 -14.23 18.32
N THR A 86 5.94 -13.71 17.54
CA THR A 86 4.50 -13.88 17.73
C THR A 86 4.21 -15.35 18.01
N PRO A 87 3.28 -15.68 18.94
CA PRO A 87 3.02 -17.06 19.32
C PRO A 87 2.82 -17.96 18.10
N SER A 88 3.42 -19.15 18.21
CA SER A 88 3.41 -20.22 17.21
C SER A 88 2.03 -20.39 16.56
N ALA A 89 2.02 -20.70 15.26
CA ALA A 89 0.82 -20.94 14.46
C ALA A 89 -0.30 -21.62 15.26
N PRO A 90 -1.57 -21.19 15.12
CA PRO A 90 -2.67 -21.79 15.86
C PRO A 90 -2.66 -23.32 15.67
N SER A 91 -2.64 -24.10 16.75
CA SER A 91 -2.66 -25.58 16.69
C SER A 91 -4.05 -26.15 16.36
N ILE A 92 -4.81 -25.44 15.54
CA ILE A 92 -6.14 -25.82 15.05
C ILE A 92 -6.03 -26.27 13.60
N VAL A 93 -6.96 -27.13 13.17
CA VAL A 93 -7.08 -27.51 11.77
C VAL A 93 -7.37 -26.25 10.94
N ALA A 94 -6.47 -25.92 10.03
CA ALA A 94 -6.63 -24.80 9.11
C ALA A 94 -7.82 -25.05 8.17
N ALA A 95 -8.62 -24.01 7.94
CA ALA A 95 -9.74 -24.04 7.01
C ALA A 95 -9.69 -22.79 6.14
N GLY A 96 -9.75 -22.95 4.82
CA GLY A 96 -9.63 -21.83 3.88
C GLY A 96 -9.92 -22.25 2.45
N PRO A 97 -9.59 -21.39 1.47
CA PRO A 97 -9.91 -21.63 0.08
C PRO A 97 -9.26 -22.90 -0.45
N GLN A 98 -10.05 -23.66 -1.20
CA GLN A 98 -9.54 -24.75 -2.02
C GLN A 98 -8.93 -24.20 -3.32
N PRO A 99 -8.06 -24.96 -4.00
CA PRO A 99 -7.64 -24.61 -5.35
C PRO A 99 -8.84 -24.34 -6.26
N GLY A 100 -8.84 -23.20 -6.96
CA GLY A 100 -9.96 -22.73 -7.78
C GLY A 100 -10.89 -21.74 -7.08
N GLU A 101 -10.81 -21.57 -5.76
CA GLU A 101 -11.64 -20.62 -5.02
C GLU A 101 -10.96 -19.25 -4.82
N PRO A 102 -11.70 -18.13 -4.91
CA PRO A 102 -11.16 -16.81 -4.65
C PRO A 102 -10.92 -16.58 -3.15
N LEU A 103 -9.82 -15.90 -2.81
CA LEU A 103 -9.50 -15.54 -1.43
C LEU A 103 -10.63 -14.72 -0.77
N GLY A 104 -11.31 -13.88 -1.54
CA GLY A 104 -12.35 -12.97 -1.07
C GLY A 104 -13.62 -13.64 -0.55
N ALA A 105 -13.85 -14.92 -0.86
CA ALA A 105 -14.95 -15.70 -0.30
C ALA A 105 -14.71 -16.06 1.17
N HIS A 106 -13.44 -16.16 1.57
CA HIS A 106 -13.00 -16.62 2.88
C HIS A 106 -12.49 -15.48 3.76
N PHE A 107 -11.83 -14.49 3.16
CA PHE A 107 -11.12 -13.43 3.87
C PHE A 107 -11.59 -12.03 3.47
N ALA A 108 -11.54 -11.12 4.43
CA ALA A 108 -11.74 -9.69 4.22
C ALA A 108 -10.38 -8.99 4.19
N ALA A 109 -10.30 -7.85 3.49
CA ALA A 109 -9.05 -7.12 3.34
C ALA A 109 -9.28 -5.61 3.26
N ARG A 110 -8.23 -4.86 3.61
CA ARG A 110 -8.11 -3.41 3.40
C ARG A 110 -6.70 -3.09 2.99
N SER A 111 -6.55 -2.02 2.24
CA SER A 111 -5.25 -1.59 1.75
C SER A 111 -5.16 -0.08 1.64
N GLY A 112 -3.94 0.41 1.52
CA GLY A 112 -3.66 1.82 1.36
C GLY A 112 -2.18 2.08 1.16
N ASP A 113 -1.84 3.32 0.83
CA ASP A 113 -0.48 3.76 0.64
C ASP A 113 0.24 4.01 1.97
N LYS A 114 1.56 3.85 1.94
CA LYS A 114 2.47 4.38 2.95
C LYS A 114 3.65 5.02 2.24
N GLY A 115 3.43 6.21 1.71
CA GLY A 115 4.38 6.87 0.82
C GLY A 115 4.49 6.06 -0.49
N GLY A 116 5.72 5.69 -0.86
CA GLY A 116 5.98 4.82 -2.04
C GLY A 116 5.60 3.35 -1.88
N ASN A 117 5.23 2.93 -0.67
CA ASN A 117 4.91 1.54 -0.36
C ASN A 117 3.40 1.32 -0.37
N ALA A 118 2.98 0.08 -0.57
CA ALA A 118 1.60 -0.33 -0.37
C ALA A 118 1.47 -1.22 0.86
N ASN A 119 0.38 -1.04 1.60
CA ASN A 119 -0.02 -1.87 2.72
C ASN A 119 -1.27 -2.67 2.35
N VAL A 120 -1.28 -3.97 2.65
CA VAL A 120 -2.44 -4.86 2.49
C VAL A 120 -2.65 -5.67 3.76
N GLY A 121 -3.68 -5.31 4.53
CA GLY A 121 -4.18 -6.10 5.64
C GLY A 121 -5.25 -7.08 5.18
N ILE A 122 -5.16 -8.34 5.60
CA ILE A 122 -6.12 -9.41 5.30
C ILE A 122 -6.41 -10.20 6.57
N TRP A 123 -7.67 -10.52 6.82
CA TRP A 123 -8.09 -11.19 8.05
C TRP A 123 -9.19 -12.21 7.84
N ALA A 124 -9.20 -13.20 8.73
CA ALA A 124 -10.19 -14.25 8.80
C ALA A 124 -11.25 -13.93 9.86
N ARG A 125 -12.43 -14.57 9.73
CA ARG A 125 -13.53 -14.47 10.71
C ARG A 125 -13.25 -15.25 11.99
N ASP A 126 -12.40 -16.28 11.91
CA ASP A 126 -12.12 -17.20 13.01
C ASP A 126 -10.67 -17.70 13.00
N ALA A 127 -10.32 -18.49 14.01
CA ALA A 127 -8.98 -19.02 14.21
C ALA A 127 -8.57 -20.05 13.14
N ALA A 128 -9.51 -20.82 12.58
CA ALA A 128 -9.22 -21.82 11.54
C ALA A 128 -8.85 -21.14 10.21
N GLY A 129 -9.56 -20.07 9.85
CA GLY A 129 -9.22 -19.20 8.73
C GLY A 129 -7.88 -18.49 8.93
N TYR A 130 -7.60 -18.02 10.15
CA TYR A 130 -6.31 -17.41 10.44
C TYR A 130 -5.15 -18.41 10.34
N ALA A 131 -5.34 -19.64 10.84
CA ALA A 131 -4.35 -20.71 10.69
C ALA A 131 -4.03 -20.96 9.20
N TRP A 132 -5.06 -20.97 8.34
CA TRP A 132 -4.87 -21.09 6.89
C TRP A 132 -4.07 -19.92 6.31
N LEU A 133 -4.45 -18.67 6.63
CA LEU A 133 -3.72 -17.47 6.18
C LEU A 133 -2.26 -17.53 6.60
N HIS A 134 -2.01 -17.85 7.87
CA HIS A 134 -0.69 -17.93 8.45
C HIS A 134 0.18 -18.97 7.72
N GLU A 135 -0.34 -20.16 7.45
CA GLU A 135 0.40 -21.22 6.77
C GLU A 135 0.63 -20.94 5.28
N HIS A 136 -0.39 -20.46 4.57
CA HIS A 136 -0.39 -20.45 3.10
C HIS A 136 -0.04 -19.10 2.50
N LEU A 137 -0.50 -18.00 3.11
CA LEU A 137 -0.31 -16.66 2.57
C LEU A 137 1.05 -16.08 3.01
N THR A 138 2.11 -16.62 2.42
CA THR A 138 3.48 -16.13 2.62
C THR A 138 3.77 -14.87 1.79
N ALA A 139 4.89 -14.19 2.08
CA ALA A 139 5.36 -13.08 1.24
C ALA A 139 5.51 -13.49 -0.24
N ALA A 140 6.05 -14.68 -0.49
CA ALA A 140 6.18 -15.24 -1.83
C ALA A 140 4.82 -15.56 -2.47
N ALA A 141 3.83 -16.02 -1.69
CA ALA A 141 2.47 -16.22 -2.19
C ALA A 141 1.84 -14.89 -2.62
N VAL A 142 2.00 -13.82 -1.82
CA VAL A 142 1.53 -12.48 -2.18
C VAL A 142 2.18 -11.98 -3.47
N GLN A 143 3.49 -12.18 -3.67
CA GLN A 143 4.16 -11.81 -4.93
C GLN A 143 3.62 -12.57 -6.15
N ARG A 144 3.25 -13.85 -5.99
CA ARG A 144 2.61 -14.61 -7.09
C ARG A 144 1.19 -14.14 -7.37
N LEU A 145 0.44 -13.82 -6.32
CA LEU A 145 -0.95 -13.36 -6.41
C LEU A 145 -1.05 -11.90 -6.86
N LEU A 146 -0.01 -11.10 -6.68
CA LEU A 146 0.07 -9.71 -7.14
C LEU A 146 1.30 -9.57 -8.06
N PRO A 147 1.16 -9.83 -9.37
CA PRO A 147 2.29 -9.78 -10.31
C PRO A 147 3.05 -8.45 -10.31
N GLU A 148 2.39 -7.35 -9.98
CA GLU A 148 2.98 -6.01 -9.84
C GLU A 148 3.98 -5.93 -8.68
N ALA A 149 3.89 -6.86 -7.71
CA ALA A 149 4.83 -6.99 -6.61
C ALA A 149 6.02 -7.91 -6.96
N ALA A 150 6.10 -8.45 -8.17
CA ALA A 150 7.21 -9.30 -8.60
C ALA A 150 8.54 -8.56 -8.48
N GLY A 151 9.51 -9.17 -7.79
CA GLY A 151 10.82 -8.58 -7.55
C GLY A 151 10.86 -7.49 -6.48
N LEU A 152 9.71 -7.10 -5.90
CA LEU A 152 9.65 -6.15 -4.78
C LEU A 152 9.79 -6.86 -3.44
N GLU A 153 10.39 -6.19 -2.46
CA GLU A 153 10.42 -6.68 -1.09
C GLU A 153 9.00 -6.69 -0.51
N VAL A 154 8.56 -7.85 0.01
CA VAL A 154 7.28 -8.00 0.71
C VAL A 154 7.54 -8.37 2.17
N ARG A 155 7.20 -7.47 3.08
CA ARG A 155 7.32 -7.68 4.53
C ARG A 155 5.99 -8.17 5.07
N ARG A 156 5.99 -9.31 5.77
CA ARG A 156 4.82 -9.89 6.42
C ARG A 156 4.85 -9.57 7.92
N TYR A 157 3.72 -9.13 8.44
CA TYR A 157 3.48 -8.84 9.84
C TYR A 157 2.28 -9.64 10.32
N GLU A 158 2.42 -10.31 11.45
CA GLU A 158 1.42 -11.23 11.98
C GLU A 158 0.66 -10.59 13.13
N LEU A 159 -0.67 -10.67 13.09
CA LEU A 159 -1.57 -10.01 14.03
C LEU A 159 -2.57 -11.05 14.58
N PRO A 160 -2.11 -12.08 15.33
CA PRO A 160 -2.95 -13.22 15.72
C PRO A 160 -4.14 -12.84 16.61
N ASN A 161 -3.99 -11.80 17.44
CA ASN A 161 -5.03 -11.33 18.35
C ASN A 161 -6.26 -10.76 17.62
N ILE A 162 -6.12 -10.48 16.32
CA ILE A 162 -7.21 -10.01 15.45
C ILE A 162 -7.33 -10.86 14.18
N THR A 163 -6.82 -12.10 14.22
CA THR A 163 -6.92 -13.09 13.13
C THR A 163 -6.47 -12.56 11.76
N ALA A 164 -5.41 -11.73 11.76
CA ALA A 164 -4.99 -10.98 10.58
C ALA A 164 -3.51 -11.14 10.23
N LEU A 165 -3.20 -10.94 8.96
CA LEU A 165 -1.87 -10.69 8.43
C LEU A 165 -1.86 -9.31 7.79
N ASN A 166 -0.71 -8.65 7.86
CA ASN A 166 -0.47 -7.40 7.17
C ASN A 166 0.79 -7.51 6.31
N PHE A 167 0.69 -7.11 5.05
CA PHE A 167 1.81 -7.10 4.11
C PHE A 167 2.16 -5.67 3.74
N VAL A 168 3.45 -5.35 3.79
CA VAL A 168 3.99 -4.11 3.23
C VAL A 168 4.81 -4.47 2.00
N ILE A 169 4.36 -3.99 0.84
CA ILE A 169 5.02 -4.17 -0.45
C ILE A 169 5.83 -2.91 -0.72
N VAL A 170 7.15 -3.02 -0.63
CA VAL A 170 8.07 -1.89 -0.68
C VAL A 170 8.23 -1.42 -2.12
N GLY A 171 8.00 -0.14 -2.36
CA GLY A 171 8.19 0.50 -3.66
C GLY A 171 7.09 0.23 -4.71
N LEU A 172 5.98 -0.43 -4.36
CA LEU A 172 4.90 -0.73 -5.30
C LEU A 172 4.32 0.53 -5.97
N LEU A 173 4.32 1.66 -5.26
CA LEU A 173 3.77 2.95 -5.70
C LEU A 173 4.87 3.93 -6.13
N GLY A 174 6.10 3.45 -6.34
CA GLY A 174 7.25 4.28 -6.72
C GLY A 174 7.61 5.28 -5.63
N GLU A 175 7.60 6.58 -5.96
CA GLU A 175 7.97 7.67 -5.03
C GLU A 175 6.74 8.28 -4.33
N GLY A 176 5.66 7.50 -4.24
CA GLY A 176 4.42 7.84 -3.55
C GLY A 176 3.32 8.38 -4.46
N VAL A 177 2.11 8.52 -3.89
CA VAL A 177 0.85 8.82 -4.59
C VAL A 177 0.99 9.96 -5.60
N ALA A 178 1.56 11.09 -5.16
CA ALA A 178 1.70 12.29 -5.99
C ALA A 178 2.59 12.07 -7.22
N SER A 179 3.42 11.03 -7.24
CA SER A 179 4.33 10.68 -8.32
C SER A 179 3.96 9.38 -9.04
N SER A 180 2.92 8.67 -8.59
CA SER A 180 2.62 7.33 -9.09
C SER A 180 1.91 7.41 -10.44
N THR A 181 2.33 6.56 -11.37
CA THR A 181 1.65 6.35 -12.66
C THR A 181 0.76 5.11 -12.64
N ALA A 182 0.61 4.46 -11.48
CA ALA A 182 -0.26 3.31 -11.33
C ALA A 182 -1.73 3.73 -11.43
N PHE A 183 -2.56 2.82 -11.95
CA PHE A 183 -4.01 3.02 -12.03
C PHE A 183 -4.63 3.30 -10.65
N ASP A 184 -4.16 2.59 -9.62
CA ASP A 184 -4.51 2.82 -8.21
C ASP A 184 -3.32 3.39 -7.45
N ALA A 185 -3.08 4.69 -7.61
CA ALA A 185 -1.95 5.39 -7.00
C ALA A 185 -1.94 5.36 -5.46
N GLN A 186 -3.07 5.04 -4.81
CA GLN A 186 -3.22 4.98 -3.36
C GLN A 186 -3.29 3.54 -2.81
N ALA A 187 -3.15 2.54 -3.67
CA ALA A 187 -3.37 1.13 -3.33
C ALA A 187 -4.69 0.85 -2.61
N LYS A 188 -5.76 1.63 -2.83
CA LYS A 188 -7.05 1.49 -2.15
C LYS A 188 -7.83 0.26 -2.62
N GLY A 189 -7.69 -0.10 -3.89
CA GLY A 189 -8.27 -1.29 -4.51
C GLY A 189 -7.38 -2.53 -4.38
N LEU A 190 -6.12 -2.39 -3.96
CA LEU A 190 -5.16 -3.51 -3.91
C LEU A 190 -5.62 -4.68 -3.03
N GLY A 191 -6.26 -4.41 -1.90
CA GLY A 191 -6.82 -5.43 -1.02
C GLY A 191 -7.96 -6.21 -1.69
N GLU A 192 -8.82 -5.52 -2.45
CA GLU A 192 -9.87 -6.18 -3.24
C GLU A 192 -9.27 -6.98 -4.40
N TYR A 193 -8.23 -6.44 -5.05
CA TYR A 193 -7.52 -7.15 -6.11
C TYR A 193 -6.85 -8.43 -5.60
N LEU A 194 -6.25 -8.42 -4.40
CA LEU A 194 -5.76 -9.63 -3.75
C LEU A 194 -6.90 -10.60 -3.45
N ARG A 195 -8.03 -10.12 -2.92
CA ARG A 195 -9.22 -10.95 -2.64
C ARG A 195 -9.81 -11.58 -3.91
N SER A 196 -9.72 -10.92 -5.06
CA SER A 196 -10.23 -11.48 -6.32
C SER A 196 -9.34 -12.58 -6.88
N ARG A 197 -8.13 -12.79 -6.34
CA ARG A 197 -7.24 -13.86 -6.82
C ARG A 197 -7.75 -15.22 -6.39
N VAL A 198 -7.71 -16.14 -7.34
CA VAL A 198 -8.03 -17.55 -7.15
C VAL A 198 -6.83 -18.27 -6.56
N TRP A 199 -7.04 -19.02 -5.48
CA TRP A 199 -6.03 -19.87 -4.89
C TRP A 199 -5.72 -21.04 -5.83
N GLN A 200 -4.44 -21.44 -5.91
CA GLN A 200 -3.96 -22.54 -6.76
C GLN A 200 -3.22 -23.56 -5.92
#